data_AF-X1STN6-F1
#
_entry.id   AF-X1STN6-F1
#
_cell.length_a   1.000
_cell.length_b   1.000
_cell.length_c   1.000
_cell.angle_alpha   90.00
_cell.angle_beta   90.00
_cell.angle_gamma   90.00
#
_symmetry.space_group_name_H-M   'P 1'
#
loop_
_entity.id
_entity.type
_entity.pdbx_description
1 polymer ?
#
loop_
_entity_poly.entity_id
_entity_poly.type
_entity_poly.pdbx_seq_one_letter_code
_entity_poly.pdbx_strand_id
1 'polypeptide(L)' 'MQAEELLQAGQLTEALAVLEDQIRSDPANAKLRVFLFQLLSVQGDWERALTQLNVAAEIDPINLLMAQVCRAALNCEALR' A
#
# COMPACT_ATOMS: atom_id res chain seq x y z
N MET A 1 4.55 -18.22 -3.46
CA MET A 1 5.46 -17.15 -3.02
C MET A 1 4.59 -16.04 -2.48
N GLN A 2 4.88 -15.57 -1.28
CA GLN A 2 4.17 -14.44 -0.68
C GLN A 2 4.79 -13.14 -1.18
N ALA A 3 4.00 -12.07 -1.31
CA ALA A 3 4.51 -10.76 -1.71
C ALA A 3 5.63 -10.24 -0.78
N GLU A 4 5.61 -10.62 0.50
CA GLU A 4 6.64 -10.31 1.49
C GLU A 4 8.01 -10.94 1.15
N GLU A 5 8.02 -12.19 0.67
CA GLU A 5 9.24 -12.89 0.27
C GLU A 5 9.89 -12.23 -0.95
N LEU A 6 9.06 -11.82 -1.92
CA LEU A 6 9.51 -11.10 -3.12
C LEU A 6 10.04 -9.71 -2.80
N LEU A 7 9.41 -9.01 -1.83
CA LEU A 7 9.93 -7.74 -1.32
C LEU A 7 11.31 -7.91 -0.68
N GLN A 8 11.49 -8.94 0.17
CA GLN A 8 12.79 -9.24 0.78
C GLN A 8 13.86 -9.60 -0.25
N ALA A 9 13.47 -10.22 -1.36
CA ALA A 9 14.34 -10.50 -2.51
C ALA A 9 14.61 -9.28 -3.40
N GLY A 10 14.00 -8.11 -3.13
CA GLY A 10 14.13 -6.90 -3.93
C GLY A 10 13.32 -6.91 -5.24
N GLN A 11 12.47 -7.91 -5.45
CA GLN A 11 11.67 -8.08 -6.65
C GLN A 11 10.34 -7.30 -6.54
N LEU A 12 10.44 -5.96 -6.51
CA LEU A 12 9.30 -5.07 -6.21
C LEU A 12 8.13 -5.22 -7.20
N THR A 13 8.41 -5.38 -8.49
CA THR A 13 7.37 -5.53 -9.52
C THR A 13 6.59 -6.84 -9.36
N GLU A 14 7.29 -7.94 -9.07
CA GLU A 14 6.66 -9.23 -8.84
C GLU A 14 5.89 -9.23 -7.52
N ALA A 15 6.45 -8.62 -6.47
CA ALA A 15 5.77 -8.43 -5.19
C ALA A 15 4.44 -7.67 -5.38
N LEU A 16 4.44 -6.63 -6.22
CA LEU A 16 3.24 -5.84 -6.52
C LEU A 16 2.18 -6.69 -7.25
N ALA A 17 2.58 -7.44 -8.27
CA ALA A 17 1.66 -8.30 -9.01
C ALA A 17 1.00 -9.35 -8.10
N VAL A 18 1.81 -10.03 -7.27
CA VAL A 18 1.29 -11.01 -6.31
C VAL A 18 0.36 -10.36 -5.29
N LEU A 19 0.71 -9.18 -4.79
CA LEU A 19 -0.11 -8.46 -3.81
C LEU A 19 -1.45 -7.98 -4.41
N GLU A 20 -1.46 -7.53 -5.66
CA GLU A 20 -2.70 -7.16 -6.35
C GLU A 20 -3.63 -8.37 -6.53
N ASP A 21 -3.09 -9.56 -6.84
CA ASP A 21 -3.87 -10.79 -6.93
C ASP A 21 -4.41 -11.27 -5.57
N GLN A 22 -3.63 -11.07 -4.49
CA GLN A 22 -4.12 -11.32 -3.13
C GLN A 22 -5.29 -10.38 -2.77
N ILE A 23 -5.21 -9.09 -3.14
CA ILE A 23 -6.29 -8.13 -2.92
C ILE A 23 -7.53 -8.46 -3.76
N ARG A 24 -7.36 -8.92 -5.00
CA ARG A 24 -8.49 -9.38 -5.83
C ARG A 24 -9.22 -10.56 -5.18
N SER A 25 -8.49 -11.41 -4.48
CA SER A 25 -9.05 -12.57 -3.77
C SER A 25 -9.72 -12.19 -2.45
N ASP A 26 -9.21 -11.18 -1.75
CA ASP A 26 -9.79 -10.66 -0.50
C ASP A 26 -9.80 -9.10 -0.47
N PRO A 27 -10.76 -8.46 -1.17
CA PRO A 27 -10.77 -7.00 -1.32
C PRO A 27 -11.04 -6.22 -0.03
N ALA A 28 -11.61 -6.89 0.98
CA ALA A 28 -11.96 -6.34 2.29
C ALA A 28 -10.81 -6.49 3.31
N ASN A 29 -9.65 -6.99 2.90
CA ASN A 29 -8.50 -7.11 3.78
C ASN A 29 -7.74 -5.79 3.88
N ALA A 30 -7.96 -5.06 4.97
CA ALA A 30 -7.26 -3.80 5.20
C ALA A 30 -5.73 -3.97 5.25
N LYS A 31 -5.20 -5.10 5.74
CA LYS A 31 -3.75 -5.32 5.84
C LYS A 31 -3.09 -5.40 4.46
N LEU A 32 -3.75 -6.05 3.50
CA LEU A 32 -3.24 -6.10 2.12
C LEU A 32 -3.22 -4.71 1.47
N ARG A 33 -4.24 -3.88 1.74
CA ARG A 33 -4.30 -2.48 1.29
C ARG A 33 -3.16 -1.63 1.89
N VAL A 34 -2.88 -1.81 3.19
CA VAL A 34 -1.76 -1.16 3.86
C VAL A 34 -0.43 -1.59 3.24
N PHE A 35 -0.25 -2.88 2.98
CA PHE A 35 0.97 -3.37 2.36
C PHE A 35 1.14 -2.80 0.94
N LEU A 36 0.05 -2.69 0.17
CA LEU A 36 0.09 -2.12 -1.17
C LEU A 36 0.45 -0.63 -1.13
N PHE A 37 -0.10 0.12 -0.18
CA PHE A 37 0.31 1.51 0.09
C PHE A 37 1.83 1.61 0.34
N GLN A 38 2.38 0.76 1.20
CA GLN A 38 3.81 0.78 1.54
C GLN A 38 4.67 0.47 0.31
N LEU A 39 4.30 -0.56 -0.46
CA LEU A 39 5.05 -0.96 -1.65
C LEU A 39 5.04 0.12 -2.74
N LEU A 40 3.89 0.73 -3.00
CA LEU A 40 3.75 1.85 -3.94
C LEU A 40 4.58 3.06 -3.50
N SER A 41 4.64 3.32 -2.19
CA SER A 41 5.49 4.39 -1.64
C SER A 41 6.97 4.11 -1.89
N VAL A 42 7.43 2.86 -1.79
CA VAL A 42 8.82 2.50 -2.13
C VAL A 42 9.10 2.66 -3.63
N GLN A 43 8.11 2.39 -4.48
CA GLN A 43 8.23 2.57 -5.93
C GLN A 43 8.08 4.03 -6.40
N GLY A 44 7.71 4.95 -5.51
CA GLY A 44 7.48 6.36 -5.83
C GLY A 44 6.12 6.65 -6.48
N ASP A 45 5.18 5.71 -6.43
CA ASP A 45 3.83 5.86 -6.98
C ASP A 45 2.89 6.48 -5.93
N TRP A 46 3.14 7.74 -5.61
CA TRP A 46 2.58 8.44 -4.45
C TRP A 46 1.06 8.60 -4.50
N GLU A 47 0.49 8.88 -5.68
CA GLU A 47 -0.96 9.04 -5.86
C GLU A 47 -1.71 7.73 -5.60
N ARG A 48 -1.20 6.61 -6.15
CA ARG A 48 -1.78 5.29 -5.91
C ARG A 48 -1.58 4.86 -4.47
N ALA A 49 -0.43 5.16 -3.87
CA ALA A 49 -0.15 4.88 -2.47
C ALA A 49 -1.17 5.56 -1.54
N LEU A 50 -1.43 6.85 -1.74
CA LEU A 50 -2.42 7.61 -0.98
C LEU A 50 -3.84 7.01 -1.12
N THR A 51 -4.20 6.60 -2.34
CA THR A 51 -5.50 5.97 -2.60
C THR A 51 -5.66 4.68 -1.78
N GLN A 52 -4.67 3.79 -1.80
CA GLN A 52 -4.77 2.52 -1.06
C GLN A 52 -4.78 2.72 0.46
N LEU A 53 -4.06 3.73 0.95
CA LEU A 53 -4.07 4.08 2.37
C LEU A 53 -5.43 4.59 2.85
N ASN A 54 -6.11 5.40 2.02
CA ASN A 54 -7.48 5.85 2.33
C ASN A 54 -8.46 4.67 2.36
N VAL A 55 -8.38 3.76 1.38
CA VAL A 55 -9.21 2.55 1.34
C VAL A 55 -8.95 1.67 2.58
N ALA A 56 -7.70 1.52 3.01
CA ALA A 56 -7.37 0.76 4.22
C ALA A 56 -8.01 1.35 5.48
N ALA A 57 -8.12 2.68 5.56
CA ALA A 57 -8.76 3.39 6.67
C ALA A 57 -10.29 3.38 6.62
N GLU A 58 -10.88 3.29 5.42
CA GLU A 58 -12.32 3.08 5.23
C GLU A 58 -12.76 1.68 5.65
N ILE A 59 -11.93 0.66 5.37
CA ILE A 59 -12.20 -0.73 5.74
C ILE A 59 -12.01 -0.97 7.23
N ASP A 60 -10.90 -0.50 7.80
CA ASP A 60 -10.57 -0.70 9.21
C ASP A 60 -10.13 0.62 9.87
N PRO A 61 -10.94 1.15 10.81
CA PRO A 61 -10.64 2.38 11.54
C PRO A 61 -9.29 2.39 12.27
N ILE A 62 -8.69 1.23 12.55
CA ILE A 62 -7.35 1.17 13.15
C ILE A 62 -6.28 1.87 12.29
N ASN A 63 -6.51 1.93 10.98
CA ASN A 63 -5.60 2.56 10.02
C ASN A 63 -5.83 4.07 9.88
N LEU A 64 -6.86 4.66 10.51
CA LEU A 64 -7.17 6.09 10.39
C LEU A 64 -6.01 6.98 10.83
N LEU A 65 -5.38 6.66 11.97
CA LEU A 65 -4.25 7.44 12.48
C LEU A 65 -3.07 7.40 11.51
N MET A 66 -2.77 6.21 10.96
CA MET A 66 -1.72 6.05 9.96
C MET A 66 -2.04 6.83 8.69
N ALA A 67 -3.29 6.76 8.20
CA ALA A 67 -3.75 7.51 7.04
C ALA A 67 -3.60 9.02 7.23
N GLN A 68 -3.95 9.54 8.41
CA GLN A 68 -3.80 10.96 8.74
C GLN A 68 -2.34 11.40 8.74
N VAL A 69 -1.46 10.64 9.40
CA VAL A 69 -0.04 10.99 9.53
C VAL A 69 0.70 10.88 8.20
N CYS A 70 0.49 9.80 7.45
CA CYS A 70 1.22 9.54 6.22
C CYS A 70 0.72 10.37 5.03
N ARG A 71 -0.54 10.85 5.04
CA ARG A 71 -1.08 11.68 3.94
C ARG A 71 -0.24 12.92 3.68
N ALA A 72 0.20 13.61 4.73
CA ALA A 72 1.05 14.79 4.59
C ALA A 72 2.39 14.44 3.92
N ALA A 73 3.02 13.35 4.33
CA ALA A 73 4.29 12.89 3.76
C ALA A 73 4.15 12.51 2.27
N LEU A 74 3.11 11.75 1.92
CA LEU A 74 2.84 11.35 0.53
C LEU A 74 2.60 12.56 -0.38
N ASN A 75 1.81 13.53 0.09
CA ASN A 75 1.54 14.74 -0.70
C ASN A 75 2.79 15.58 -0.91
N CYS A 76 3.68 15.66 0.07
CA CYS A 76 4.94 16.39 -0.08
C CYS A 76 5.85 15.74 -1.13
N GLU A 77 6.01 14.40 -1.09
CA GLU A 77 6.84 13.70 -2.07
C GLU A 77 6.22 13.68 -3.48
N ALA A 78 4.88 13.73 -3.60
CA ALA A 78 4.21 13.86 -4.89
C ALA A 78 4.45 15.22 -5.58
N LEU A 79 4.78 16.26 -4.81
CA LEU A 79 5.02 17.62 -5.31
C LEU A 79 6.51 17.96 -5.47
N ARG A 80 7.40 17.03 -5.13
CA ARG A 80 8.85 17.20 -5.13
C ARG A 80 9.45 17.01 -6.51
#